data_AF-A0A924R1M9-F1
#
_entry.id   AF-A0A924R1M9-F1
#
_cell.length_a   1.000
_cell.length_b   1.000
_cell.length_c   1.000
_cell.angle_alpha   90.00
_cell.angle_beta   90.00
_cell.angle_gamma   90.00
#
_symmetry.space_group_name_H-M   'P 1'
#
loop_
_entity.id
_entity.type
_entity.pdbx_description
1 polymer ?
#
loop_
_entity_poly.entity_id
_entity_poly.type
_entity_poly.pdbx_seq_one_letter_code
_entity_poly.pdbx_strand_id
1 'polypeptide(L)'
;MRTVKQLLRPKWLRQIPEQFRWIDHTLVQHRLIDRCDARTAAPYLFLVTVADAQGLSFYGDASLMQRLHLDTDELAAARGQLIELKPAPAGWRGQVR
;
A
#
# COMPACT_ATOMS: atom_id res chain seq x y z
N MET A 1 -10.87 -16.52 -21.60
CA MET A 1 -11.59 -16.61 -20.32
C MET A 1 -11.28 -15.36 -19.50
N ARG A 2 -12.28 -14.59 -19.09
CA ARG A 2 -12.09 -13.44 -18.20
C ARG A 2 -12.07 -13.97 -16.77
N THR A 3 -10.90 -14.08 -16.16
CA THR A 3 -10.79 -14.47 -14.75
C THR A 3 -11.51 -13.42 -13.91
N VAL A 4 -12.64 -13.80 -13.31
CA VAL A 4 -13.39 -12.92 -12.41
C VAL A 4 -12.62 -12.85 -11.11
N LYS A 5 -12.00 -11.70 -10.85
CA LYS A 5 -11.35 -11.40 -9.57
C LYS A 5 -12.41 -11.34 -8.47
N GLN A 6 -12.34 -12.26 -7.51
CA GLN A 6 -13.18 -12.21 -6.31
C GLN A 6 -12.46 -11.46 -5.20
N LEU A 7 -13.17 -10.53 -4.57
CA LEU A 7 -12.69 -9.83 -3.39
C LEU A 7 -12.63 -10.80 -2.21
N LEU A 8 -11.43 -11.09 -1.71
CA LEU A 8 -11.24 -11.96 -0.53
C LEU A 8 -11.79 -11.34 0.76
N ARG A 9 -11.79 -10.00 0.85
CA ARG A 9 -12.27 -9.22 1.99
C ARG A 9 -13.03 -7.98 1.49
N PRO A 10 -14.32 -8.10 1.13
CA PRO A 10 -15.10 -6.99 0.57
C PRO A 10 -15.18 -5.78 1.52
N LYS A 11 -15.20 -6.02 2.83
CA LYS A 11 -15.19 -4.96 3.86
C LYS A 11 -13.91 -4.09 3.87
N TRP A 12 -12.85 -4.54 3.21
CA TRP A 12 -11.56 -3.83 3.14
C TRP A 12 -11.36 -3.19 1.77
N LEU A 13 -12.42 -3.14 0.96
CA LEU A 13 -12.41 -2.42 -0.29
C LEU A 13 -12.17 -0.94 -0.03
N ARG A 14 -11.12 -0.40 -0.64
CA ARG A 14 -10.80 1.02 -0.55
C ARG A 14 -11.98 1.83 -1.07
N GLN A 15 -12.47 2.76 -0.25
CA GLN A 15 -13.43 3.76 -0.71
C GLN A 15 -12.66 4.88 -1.40
N ILE A 16 -12.97 5.13 -2.67
CA ILE A 16 -12.39 6.25 -3.41
C ILE A 16 -13.08 7.52 -2.89
N PRO A 17 -12.35 8.49 -2.31
CA PRO A 17 -12.96 9.74 -1.87
C PRO A 17 -13.46 10.55 -3.08
N GLU A 18 -14.50 11.36 -2.89
CA GLU A 18 -15.13 12.18 -3.95
C GLU A 18 -14.15 13.12 -4.70
N GLN A 19 -13.05 13.48 -4.04
CA GLN A 19 -11.98 14.30 -4.58
C GLN A 19 -10.82 13.43 -5.08
N PHE A 20 -10.39 13.67 -6.32
CA PHE A 20 -9.38 12.90 -7.04
C PHE A 20 -8.05 12.79 -6.27
N ARG A 21 -7.89 11.71 -5.49
CA ARG A 21 -6.63 11.36 -4.81
C ARG A 21 -6.32 9.90 -5.08
N TRP A 22 -5.61 9.66 -6.18
CA TRP A 22 -5.21 8.32 -6.59
C TRP A 22 -4.34 7.62 -5.53
N ILE A 23 -3.41 8.37 -4.90
CA ILE A 23 -2.65 7.94 -3.72
C ILE A 23 -3.37 8.41 -2.46
N ASP A 24 -3.46 7.54 -1.46
CA ASP A 24 -4.14 7.85 -0.20
C ASP A 24 -3.40 8.95 0.57
N HIS A 25 -4.06 10.09 0.75
CA HIS A 25 -3.50 11.23 1.49
C HIS A 25 -3.27 10.92 2.98
N THR A 26 -3.86 9.84 3.50
CA THR A 26 -3.60 9.31 4.84
C THR A 26 -2.10 9.09 5.07
N LEU A 27 -1.35 8.70 4.03
CA LEU A 27 0.10 8.51 4.11
C LEU A 27 0.84 9.78 4.55
N VAL A 28 0.39 10.94 4.07
CA VAL A 28 0.96 12.26 4.39
C VAL A 28 0.32 12.81 5.66
N GLN A 29 -1.01 12.78 5.75
CA GLN A 29 -1.77 13.33 6.87
C GLN A 29 -1.36 12.72 8.22
N HIS A 30 -1.06 11.41 8.24
CA HIS A 30 -0.64 10.69 9.44
C HIS A 30 0.86 10.44 9.51
N ARG A 31 1.66 11.10 8.65
CA ARG A 31 3.13 10.94 8.61
C ARG A 31 3.57 9.47 8.49
N LEU A 32 2.77 8.64 7.83
CA LEU A 32 3.12 7.24 7.58
C LEU A 32 4.24 7.15 6.55
N ILE A 33 4.29 8.10 5.60
CA ILE A 33 5.36 8.15 4.62
C ILE A 33 6.74 8.40 5.26
N ASP A 34 6.79 9.14 6.36
CA ASP A 34 8.03 9.39 7.12
C ASP A 34 8.57 8.12 7.79
N ARG A 35 7.72 7.10 7.93
CA ARG A 35 8.06 5.77 8.48
C ARG A 35 8.37 4.73 7.40
N CYS A 36 8.30 5.12 6.13
CA CYS A 36 8.61 4.26 4.99
C CYS A 36 9.95 4.67 4.40
N ASP A 37 10.83 3.70 4.17
CA ASP A 37 11.92 3.89 3.22
C ASP A 37 11.42 3.74 1.77
N ALA A 38 12.25 4.11 0.80
CA ALA A 38 11.91 4.03 -0.61
C ALA A 38 11.59 2.59 -1.06
N ARG A 39 12.28 1.59 -0.49
CA ARG A 39 12.07 0.17 -0.80
C ARG A 39 10.73 -0.34 -0.30
N THR A 40 10.25 0.16 0.84
CA THR A 40 8.93 -0.13 1.41
C THR A 40 7.82 0.58 0.65
N ALA A 41 8.04 1.84 0.25
CA ALA A 41 7.05 2.61 -0.50
C ALA A 41 6.86 2.11 -1.94
N ALA A 42 7.91 1.54 -2.57
CA ALA A 42 7.87 1.14 -3.97
C ALA A 42 6.81 0.07 -4.29
N PRO A 43 6.67 -1.05 -3.54
CA PRO A 43 5.59 -2.01 -3.72
C PRO A 43 4.20 -1.40 -3.57
N TYR A 44 4.00 -0.53 -2.58
CA TYR A 44 2.71 0.15 -2.40
C TYR A 44 2.37 1.02 -3.61
N LEU A 45 3.31 1.87 -4.05
CA LEU A 45 3.11 2.74 -5.20
C LEU A 45 2.80 1.91 -6.45
N PHE A 46 3.61 0.90 -6.75
CA PHE A 46 3.41 0.02 -7.89
C PHE A 46 2.03 -0.65 -7.85
N LEU A 47 1.63 -1.20 -6.71
CA LEU A 47 0.34 -1.88 -6.57
C LEU A 47 -0.83 -0.91 -6.75
N VAL A 48 -0.75 0.31 -6.23
CA VAL A 48 -1.76 1.35 -6.45
C VAL A 48 -1.83 1.74 -7.92
N THR A 49 -0.72 1.70 -8.66
CA THR A 49 -0.73 2.09 -10.08
C THR A 49 -1.38 1.06 -10.99
N VAL A 50 -1.23 -0.21 -10.67
CA VAL A 50 -1.73 -1.33 -11.49
C VAL A 50 -3.02 -1.95 -10.96
N ALA A 51 -3.56 -1.44 -9.86
CA ALA A 51 -4.83 -1.88 -9.30
C ALA A 51 -6.01 -1.46 -10.20
N ASP A 52 -7.02 -2.32 -10.26
CA ASP A 52 -8.31 -1.96 -10.85
C ASP A 52 -9.14 -1.07 -9.91
N ALA A 53 -10.35 -0.69 -10.34
CA ALA A 53 -11.27 0.12 -9.55
C ALA A 53 -11.64 -0.49 -8.19
N GLN A 54 -11.38 -1.79 -7.98
CA GLN A 54 -11.61 -2.49 -6.73
C GLN A 54 -10.34 -2.65 -5.90
N GLY A 55 -9.23 -2.02 -6.28
CA GLY A 55 -7.96 -2.10 -5.57
C GLY A 55 -7.22 -3.42 -5.79
N LEU A 56 -7.63 -4.26 -6.75
CA LEU A 56 -6.99 -5.56 -6.98
C LEU A 56 -5.91 -5.44 -8.05
N SER A 57 -4.71 -5.96 -7.78
CA SER A 57 -3.65 -6.14 -8.77
C SER A 57 -3.64 -7.58 -9.30
N PHE A 58 -3.12 -7.80 -10.51
CA PHE A 58 -2.83 -9.15 -11.05
C PHE A 58 -1.36 -9.54 -10.91
N TYR A 59 -0.54 -8.67 -10.33
CA TYR A 59 0.90 -8.84 -10.23
C TYR A 59 1.26 -9.62 -8.95
N GLY A 60 1.85 -10.81 -9.13
CA GLY A 60 2.40 -11.61 -8.04
C GLY A 60 3.86 -11.27 -7.73
N ASP A 61 4.38 -11.88 -6.67
CA ASP A 61 5.68 -11.58 -6.05
C ASP A 61 6.83 -11.57 -7.05
N ALA A 62 6.94 -12.59 -7.90
CA ALA A 62 7.98 -12.67 -8.92
C ALA A 62 8.00 -11.45 -9.87
N SER A 63 6.81 -10.94 -10.24
CA SER A 63 6.73 -9.75 -11.10
C SER A 63 7.06 -8.46 -10.36
N LEU A 64 6.73 -8.36 -9.06
CA LEU A 64 7.15 -7.23 -8.24
C LEU A 64 8.67 -7.22 -8.06
N MET A 65 9.26 -8.36 -7.67
CA MET A 65 10.70 -8.53 -7.49
C MET A 65 11.46 -8.12 -8.75
N GLN A 66 11.04 -8.63 -9.93
CA GLN A 66 11.68 -8.30 -11.20
C GLN A 66 11.62 -6.81 -11.53
N ARG A 67 10.47 -6.15 -11.32
CA ARG A 67 10.26 -4.75 -11.71
C ARG A 67 10.82 -3.74 -10.72
N LEU A 68 10.89 -4.12 -9.45
CA LEU A 68 11.37 -3.26 -8.36
C LEU A 68 12.83 -3.57 -8.00
N HIS A 69 13.44 -4.56 -8.66
CA HIS A 69 14.80 -5.03 -8.40
C HIS A 69 14.99 -5.41 -6.91
N LEU A 70 14.02 -6.14 -6.37
CA LEU A 70 14.04 -6.64 -5.00
C LEU A 70 14.28 -8.14 -5.00
N ASP A 71 15.07 -8.62 -4.06
CA ASP A 71 15.11 -10.04 -3.73
C ASP A 71 13.90 -10.46 -2.86
N THR A 72 13.86 -11.75 -2.52
CA THR A 72 12.76 -12.33 -1.73
C THR A 72 12.66 -11.73 -0.33
N ASP A 73 13.80 -11.54 0.33
CA ASP A 73 13.86 -11.05 1.71
C ASP A 73 13.53 -9.56 1.75
N GLU A 74 14.01 -8.79 0.77
CA GLU A 74 13.69 -7.39 0.59
C GLU A 74 12.19 -7.18 0.32
N LEU A 75 11.57 -7.98 -0.55
CA LEU A 75 10.13 -7.88 -0.80
C LEU A 75 9.31 -8.29 0.44
N ALA A 76 9.72 -9.34 1.15
CA ALA A 76 9.06 -9.78 2.37
C ALA A 76 9.15 -8.72 3.48
N ALA A 77 10.33 -8.13 3.68
CA ALA A 77 10.55 -7.05 4.64
C ALA A 77 9.73 -5.81 4.29
N ALA A 78 9.76 -5.36 3.03
CA ALA A 78 8.98 -4.22 2.56
C ALA A 78 7.48 -4.40 2.82
N ARG A 79 6.94 -5.60 2.53
CA ARG A 79 5.53 -5.92 2.82
C ARG A 79 5.23 -5.94 4.31
N GLY A 80 6.11 -6.53 5.11
CA GLY A 80 5.96 -6.55 6.56
C GLY A 80 5.89 -5.13 7.14
N GLN A 81 6.77 -4.25 6.69
CA GLN A 81 6.76 -2.84 7.09
C GLN A 81 5.45 -2.16 6.69
N LEU A 82 4.97 -2.33 5.44
CA LEU A 82 3.70 -1.78 4.98
C LEU A 82 2.50 -2.24 5.83
N ILE A 83 2.47 -3.50 6.24
CA ILE A 83 1.39 -4.07 7.08
C ILE A 83 1.39 -3.44 8.48
N GLU A 84 2.56 -3.09 9.01
CA GLU A 84 2.70 -2.44 10.31
C GLU A 84 2.53 -0.91 10.28
N LEU A 85 2.38 -0.31 9.10
CA LEU A 85 2.00 1.10 8.97
C LEU A 85 0.54 1.30 9.39
N LYS A 86 0.36 1.53 10.68
CA LYS A 86 -0.91 1.94 11.26
C LYS A 86 -0.82 3.41 11.66
N PRO A 87 -1.84 4.23 11.34
CA PRO A 87 -1.94 5.57 11.90
C PRO A 87 -1.96 5.46 13.42
N ALA A 88 -1.32 6.41 14.10
CA ALA A 88 -1.40 6.50 15.55
C ALA A 88 -2.88 6.55 15.98
N PRO A 89 -3.26 5.91 17.09
CA PRO A 89 -4.64 5.94 17.56
C PRO A 89 -5.12 7.38 17.70
N ALA A 90 -6.37 7.63 17.28
CA ALA A 90 -6.99 8.95 17.36
C ALA A 90 -6.89 9.49 18.79
N GLY A 91 -6.16 10.59 18.98
CA GLY A 91 -5.86 11.19 20.29
C GLY A 91 -4.37 11.19 20.68
N TRP A 92 -3.49 10.50 19.96
CA TRP A 92 -2.05 10.56 20.21
C TRP A 92 -1.44 11.90 19.74
N ARG A 93 -1.35 12.87 20.64
CA ARG A 93 -0.45 14.04 20.49
C ARG A 93 0.94 13.67 21.01
N GLY A 94 1.70 12.92 20.22
CA GLY A 94 3.12 12.72 20.48
C GLY A 94 3.85 14.08 20.47
N GLN A 95 4.61 14.35 21.51
CA GLN A 95 5.34 15.59 21.77
C GLN A 95 5.99 16.19 20.51
N VAL A 96 5.57 17.41 20.19
CA VAL A 96 6.36 18.35 19.40
C VAL A 96 7.61 18.67 20.24
N ARG A 97 8.78 18.31 19.73
CA ARG A 97 10.05 18.97 20.05
C ARG A 97 10.54 19.65 18.79
#